data_AF-E0XRR4-F1
#
_entry.id   AF-E0XRR4-F1
#
_cell.length_a   1.000
_cell.length_b   1.000
_cell.length_c   1.000
_cell.angle_alpha   90.00
_cell.angle_beta   90.00
_cell.angle_gamma   90.00
#
_symmetry.space_group_name_H-M   'P 1'
#
loop_
_entity.id
_entity.type
_entity.pdbx_description
1 polymer ?
#
loop_
_entity_poly.entity_id
_entity_poly.type
_entity_poly.pdbx_seq_one_letter_code
_entity_poly.pdbx_strand_id
1 'polypeptide(L)'
;MGGAINTNSTLGSSNFDGSIQTITKVNANAGFSIVSFTGNATSGATVGHGLGVAPKVLFVKERGNTNNWVVYHQSLGSTGGGDTYVLFLDLNYDKGGGFAGGFNNTSPTSSVFSLGNSNETNRSSGNFITYCFSEVAGYSKFGSYTGNGNANGTFVFTGFRPALVILKNTNTVKHWGLFDNKRIGFNVENYALFPSDTSGDDTSDYIDFLSNGFKLRSTALFLNKSGDEFIYLAFAESPFKNARAR
;
A
#
# COMPACT_ATOMS: atom_id res chain seq x y z
N MET A 1 -8.04 36.00 18.44
CA MET A 1 -8.47 35.11 17.34
C MET A 1 -7.82 35.58 16.05
N GLY A 2 -6.59 35.14 15.79
CA GLY A 2 -5.88 35.39 14.54
C GLY A 2 -5.75 34.06 13.81
N GLY A 3 -6.57 33.86 12.79
CA GLY A 3 -6.58 32.64 11.99
C GLY A 3 -5.20 32.42 11.37
N ALA A 4 -4.65 31.23 11.57
CA ALA A 4 -3.42 30.83 10.91
C ALA A 4 -3.65 30.83 9.39
N ILE A 5 -2.99 31.77 8.72
CA ILE A 5 -2.94 31.87 7.28
C ILE A 5 -2.17 30.64 6.77
N ASN A 6 -2.88 29.71 6.14
CA ASN A 6 -2.30 28.56 5.45
C ASN A 6 -1.66 29.03 4.13
N THR A 7 -0.43 29.55 4.22
CA THR A 7 0.38 29.90 3.05
C THR A 7 1.62 29.02 2.99
N ASN A 8 1.50 27.81 2.46
CA ASN A 8 2.52 27.27 1.57
C ASN A 8 2.03 26.09 0.69
N SER A 9 1.61 26.38 -0.55
CA SER A 9 1.15 25.36 -1.49
C SER A 9 2.27 24.44 -2.01
N THR A 10 3.55 24.66 -1.66
CA THR A 10 4.66 23.76 -2.06
C THR A 10 5.11 22.77 -0.98
N LEU A 11 4.96 23.08 0.33
CA LEU A 11 5.49 22.22 1.42
C LEU A 11 4.45 21.41 2.21
N GLY A 12 3.18 21.79 2.21
CA GLY A 12 2.08 21.00 2.79
C GLY A 12 1.22 21.87 3.68
N SER A 13 0.20 21.28 4.28
CA SER A 13 -0.66 21.96 5.27
C SER A 13 -0.62 21.22 6.59
N SER A 14 -0.54 21.98 7.69
CA SER A 14 -0.60 21.42 9.03
C SER A 14 -1.94 20.72 9.28
N ASN A 15 -1.88 19.55 9.92
CA ASN A 15 -3.05 18.79 10.36
C ASN A 15 -2.90 18.48 11.86
N PHE A 16 -4.01 18.62 12.59
CA PHE A 16 -4.11 18.50 14.05
C PHE A 16 -5.11 17.41 14.49
N ASP A 17 -5.53 16.53 13.58
CA ASP A 17 -6.55 15.50 13.85
C ASP A 17 -6.05 14.39 14.78
N GLY A 18 -4.73 14.18 14.83
CA GLY A 18 -4.07 13.15 15.65
C GLY A 18 -3.31 13.73 16.85
N SER A 19 -2.81 12.85 17.72
CA SER A 19 -1.96 13.22 18.85
C SER A 19 -0.57 13.70 18.43
N ILE A 20 -0.13 13.35 17.23
CA ILE A 20 1.09 13.86 16.60
C ILE A 20 0.67 14.88 15.55
N GLN A 21 1.16 16.12 15.65
CA GLN A 21 0.96 17.13 14.61
C GLN A 21 1.66 16.68 13.31
N THR A 22 0.97 16.81 12.18
CA THR A 22 1.50 16.39 10.88
C THR A 22 1.50 17.53 9.88
N ILE A 23 2.31 17.38 8.83
CA ILE A 23 2.20 18.16 7.60
C ILE A 23 1.72 17.22 6.50
N THR A 24 0.66 17.61 5.80
CA THR A 24 -0.01 16.78 4.79
C THR A 24 -0.01 17.43 3.41
N LYS A 25 0.10 16.59 2.38
CA LYS A 25 -0.17 16.91 0.98
C LYS A 25 -1.22 15.94 0.47
N VAL A 26 -2.45 16.42 0.35
CA VAL A 26 -3.62 15.57 0.12
C VAL A 26 -4.17 15.79 -1.28
N ASN A 27 -4.44 14.69 -1.99
CA ASN A 27 -5.33 14.63 -3.13
C ASN A 27 -6.43 13.60 -2.83
N ALA A 28 -7.47 14.06 -2.11
CA ALA A 28 -8.57 13.20 -1.68
C ALA A 28 -9.36 12.61 -2.87
N ASN A 29 -9.43 13.34 -4.00
CA ASN A 29 -10.07 12.86 -5.22
C ASN A 29 -9.35 11.66 -5.83
N ALA A 30 -8.02 11.59 -5.67
CA ALA A 30 -7.21 10.44 -6.07
C ALA A 30 -7.02 9.42 -4.94
N GLY A 31 -7.62 9.65 -3.76
CA GLY A 31 -7.48 8.79 -2.59
C GLY A 31 -6.03 8.72 -2.08
N PHE A 32 -5.24 9.79 -2.24
CA PHE A 32 -3.81 9.77 -1.93
C PHE A 32 -3.41 10.92 -1.02
N SER A 33 -2.60 10.62 0.00
CA SER A 33 -2.03 11.62 0.90
C SER A 33 -0.58 11.30 1.23
N ILE A 34 0.25 12.33 1.29
CA ILE A 34 1.62 12.26 1.80
C ILE A 34 1.65 12.98 3.14
N VAL A 35 2.09 12.29 4.18
CA VAL A 35 2.09 12.77 5.56
C VAL A 35 3.50 12.75 6.11
N SER A 36 3.99 13.87 6.62
CA SER A 36 5.24 13.89 7.39
C SER A 36 4.98 14.22 8.86
N PHE A 37 5.68 13.54 9.75
CA PHE A 37 5.56 13.72 11.19
C PHE A 37 6.86 13.36 11.91
N THR A 38 6.96 13.74 13.18
CA THR A 38 8.06 13.34 14.07
C THR A 38 7.53 12.33 15.08
N GLY A 39 8.14 11.14 15.14
CA GLY A 39 7.71 10.07 16.02
C GLY A 39 7.98 10.38 17.49
N ASN A 40 7.20 9.76 18.38
CA ASN A 40 7.24 10.00 19.83
C ASN A 40 7.35 8.71 20.67
N ALA A 41 7.53 7.55 20.03
CA ALA A 41 7.61 6.22 20.64
C ALA A 41 6.46 5.86 21.58
N THR A 42 5.29 6.50 21.43
CA THR A 42 4.10 6.23 22.24
C THR A 42 3.16 5.29 21.50
N SER A 43 2.92 4.10 22.05
CA SER A 43 1.93 3.17 21.49
C SER A 43 0.53 3.79 21.57
N GLY A 44 -0.22 3.72 20.47
CA GLY A 44 -1.54 4.34 20.35
C GLY A 44 -1.49 5.81 19.95
N ALA A 45 -0.32 6.39 19.69
CA ALA A 45 -0.22 7.72 19.09
C ALA A 45 -0.92 7.72 17.72
N THR A 46 -1.66 8.78 17.42
CA THR A 46 -2.44 8.94 16.19
C THR A 46 -1.82 9.98 15.26
N VAL A 47 -1.86 9.69 13.97
CA VAL A 47 -1.30 10.53 12.90
C VAL A 47 -2.42 10.93 11.94
N GLY A 48 -2.64 12.23 11.79
CA GLY A 48 -3.64 12.79 10.88
C GLY A 48 -3.23 12.71 9.42
N HIS A 49 -4.09 12.14 8.57
CA HIS A 49 -3.77 11.90 7.15
C HIS A 49 -4.59 12.74 6.16
N GLY A 50 -5.68 13.38 6.60
CA GLY A 50 -6.43 14.37 5.81
C GLY A 50 -7.27 13.85 4.63
N LEU A 51 -7.46 12.53 4.47
CA LEU A 51 -8.19 11.96 3.32
C LEU A 51 -9.72 12.08 3.44
N GLY A 52 -10.26 12.27 4.65
CA GLY A 52 -11.71 12.25 4.91
C GLY A 52 -12.36 10.85 4.81
N VAL A 53 -11.59 9.83 4.45
CA VAL A 53 -11.97 8.41 4.41
C VAL A 53 -10.82 7.55 4.89
N ALA A 54 -11.12 6.35 5.40
CA ALA A 54 -10.10 5.45 5.92
C ALA A 54 -9.15 4.96 4.82
N PRO A 55 -7.82 5.18 4.94
CA PRO A 55 -6.85 4.57 4.05
C PRO A 55 -6.84 3.05 4.23
N LYS A 56 -6.62 2.34 3.13
CA LYS A 56 -6.54 0.87 3.09
C LYS A 56 -5.11 0.37 3.03
N VAL A 57 -4.18 1.24 2.62
CA VAL A 57 -2.75 0.97 2.56
C VAL A 57 -1.97 2.16 3.10
N LEU A 58 -0.95 1.87 3.90
CA LEU A 58 0.03 2.86 4.36
C LEU A 58 1.44 2.34 4.04
N PHE A 59 2.28 3.18 3.44
CA PHE A 59 3.73 2.94 3.38
C PHE A 59 4.42 3.93 4.28
N VAL A 60 5.05 3.45 5.36
CA VAL A 60 5.73 4.26 6.37
C VAL A 60 7.23 4.10 6.20
N LYS A 61 7.95 5.22 6.18
CA LYS A 61 9.40 5.24 6.11
C LYS A 61 9.96 6.29 7.04
N GLU A 62 10.95 5.91 7.82
CA GLU A 62 11.79 6.87 8.51
C GLU A 62 12.81 7.50 7.53
N ARG A 63 12.91 8.82 7.56
CA ARG A 63 13.88 9.63 6.83
C ARG A 63 15.09 9.90 7.73
N GLY A 64 16.29 9.68 7.20
CA GLY A 64 17.55 9.90 7.94
C GLY A 64 18.01 8.68 8.76
N ASN A 65 17.43 7.51 8.54
CA ASN A 65 17.93 6.25 9.08
C ASN A 65 17.72 5.09 8.07
N THR A 66 18.25 3.91 8.39
CA THR A 66 18.22 2.73 7.52
C THR A 66 17.06 1.78 7.82
N ASN A 67 16.09 2.20 8.63
CA ASN A 67 14.88 1.42 8.96
C ASN A 67 14.07 1.07 7.71
N ASN A 68 13.53 -0.15 7.63
CA ASN A 68 12.81 -0.66 6.45
C ASN A 68 11.50 0.09 6.16
N TRP A 69 10.96 -0.07 4.95
CA TRP A 69 9.66 0.49 4.55
C TRP A 69 8.52 -0.36 5.07
N VAL A 70 7.85 0.06 6.15
CA VAL A 70 6.75 -0.69 6.75
C VAL A 70 5.47 -0.49 5.95
N VAL A 71 4.78 -1.57 5.66
CA VAL A 71 3.51 -1.59 4.91
C VAL A 71 2.38 -2.08 5.80
N TYR A 72 1.38 -1.23 5.98
CA TYR A 72 0.05 -1.64 6.42
C TYR A 72 -0.82 -1.93 5.20
N HIS A 73 -1.62 -3.00 5.29
CA HIS A 73 -2.68 -3.28 4.33
C HIS A 73 -3.89 -3.85 5.07
N GLN A 74 -5.11 -3.38 4.76
CA GLN A 74 -6.34 -3.73 5.49
C GLN A 74 -6.58 -5.25 5.62
N SER A 75 -6.15 -6.04 4.63
CA SER A 75 -6.33 -7.50 4.61
C SER A 75 -5.31 -8.30 5.41
N LEU A 76 -4.31 -7.69 6.05
CA LEU A 76 -3.28 -8.46 6.78
C LEU A 76 -3.81 -9.08 8.08
N GLY A 77 -4.75 -8.40 8.74
CA GLY A 77 -5.35 -8.80 10.02
C GLY A 77 -4.48 -8.45 11.24
N SER A 78 -4.84 -9.03 12.39
CA SER A 78 -4.14 -8.89 13.68
C SER A 78 -3.65 -10.24 14.17
N THR A 79 -2.61 -10.21 15.02
CA THR A 79 -1.99 -11.40 15.62
C THR A 79 -2.65 -11.83 16.93
N GLY A 80 -3.61 -11.06 17.45
CA GLY A 80 -3.97 -11.11 18.86
C GLY A 80 -2.89 -10.46 19.73
N GLY A 81 -3.21 -10.08 20.97
CA GLY A 81 -2.25 -9.43 21.88
C GLY A 81 -2.02 -7.92 21.64
N GLY A 82 -2.73 -7.29 20.69
CA GLY A 82 -2.65 -5.85 20.45
C GLY A 82 -1.74 -5.42 19.29
N ASP A 83 -1.13 -6.37 18.58
CA ASP A 83 -0.26 -6.09 17.41
C ASP A 83 -1.00 -6.28 16.06
N THR A 84 -0.46 -5.61 15.03
CA THR A 84 -0.94 -5.69 13.64
C THR A 84 0.07 -6.44 12.79
N TYR A 85 -0.40 -7.29 11.88
CA TYR A 85 0.47 -7.85 10.84
C TYR A 85 0.92 -6.74 9.88
N VAL A 86 2.21 -6.70 9.55
CA VAL A 86 2.78 -5.76 8.58
C VAL A 86 3.57 -6.52 7.53
N LEU A 87 3.88 -5.83 6.44
CA LEU A 87 4.87 -6.26 5.46
C LEU A 87 5.98 -5.22 5.37
N PHE A 88 7.04 -5.53 4.64
CA PHE A 88 8.12 -4.59 4.35
C PHE A 88 8.30 -4.50 2.83
N LEU A 89 8.25 -3.29 2.27
CA LEU A 89 8.29 -3.08 0.81
C LEU A 89 9.66 -3.48 0.21
N ASP A 90 10.71 -3.28 0.99
CA ASP A 90 12.12 -3.52 0.66
C ASP A 90 12.64 -4.90 1.10
N LEU A 91 11.77 -5.77 1.62
CA LEU A 91 12.12 -7.15 2.00
C LEU A 91 11.18 -8.17 1.32
N ASN A 92 11.50 -9.45 1.43
CA ASN A 92 10.69 -10.56 0.89
C ASN A 92 9.91 -11.32 1.98
N TYR A 93 9.95 -10.84 3.22
CA TYR A 93 9.30 -11.48 4.35
C TYR A 93 7.80 -11.66 4.12
N ASP A 94 7.24 -12.74 4.65
CA ASP A 94 5.79 -12.85 4.81
C ASP A 94 5.31 -11.94 5.95
N LYS A 95 4.01 -12.00 6.28
CA LYS A 95 3.47 -11.19 7.37
C LYS A 95 3.81 -11.70 8.78
N GLY A 96 4.55 -12.81 8.91
CA GLY A 96 4.59 -13.72 10.07
C GLY A 96 4.69 -13.06 11.46
N GLY A 97 4.17 -13.76 12.48
CA GLY A 97 4.38 -13.51 13.91
C GLY A 97 3.85 -12.20 14.52
N GLY A 98 3.50 -11.21 13.69
CA GLY A 98 3.23 -9.86 14.16
C GLY A 98 4.51 -9.07 14.31
N PHE A 99 4.47 -7.80 13.91
CA PHE A 99 5.58 -6.90 14.11
C PHE A 99 5.34 -6.14 15.40
N ALA A 100 5.98 -6.61 16.48
CA ALA A 100 5.83 -6.05 17.82
C ALA A 100 6.04 -4.53 17.78
N GLY A 101 5.01 -3.78 18.18
CA GLY A 101 5.07 -2.32 18.19
C GLY A 101 4.97 -1.64 16.81
N GLY A 102 4.66 -2.36 15.73
CA GLY A 102 4.49 -1.77 14.40
C GLY A 102 3.30 -0.80 14.33
N PHE A 103 2.09 -1.33 14.45
CA PHE A 103 0.83 -0.55 14.54
C PHE A 103 0.00 -1.05 15.73
N ASN A 104 -0.81 -0.15 16.30
CA ASN A 104 -1.54 -0.37 17.56
C ASN A 104 -2.87 -1.14 17.39
N ASN A 105 -2.92 -2.12 16.48
CA ASN A 105 -4.09 -2.96 16.18
C ASN A 105 -5.42 -2.21 16.13
N THR A 106 -5.39 -1.03 15.52
CA THR A 106 -6.55 -0.16 15.36
C THR A 106 -6.63 0.18 13.89
N SER A 107 -7.76 -0.15 13.25
CA SER A 107 -7.96 0.19 11.84
C SER A 107 -7.96 1.72 11.65
N PRO A 108 -7.36 2.25 10.58
CA PRO A 108 -7.47 3.67 10.25
C PRO A 108 -8.92 4.14 10.17
N THR A 109 -9.17 5.37 10.62
CA THR A 109 -10.47 6.05 10.53
C THR A 109 -10.46 7.05 9.37
N SER A 110 -11.51 7.85 9.22
CA SER A 110 -11.55 8.91 8.21
C SER A 110 -10.53 10.03 8.40
N SER A 111 -9.95 10.17 9.60
CA SER A 111 -9.03 11.26 9.94
C SER A 111 -7.64 10.80 10.40
N VAL A 112 -7.53 9.65 11.07
CA VAL A 112 -6.28 9.20 11.70
C VAL A 112 -5.98 7.72 11.50
N PHE A 113 -4.70 7.36 11.58
CA PHE A 113 -4.25 5.99 11.84
C PHE A 113 -3.42 5.95 13.13
N SER A 114 -3.36 4.78 13.78
CA SER A 114 -2.70 4.60 15.08
C SER A 114 -1.38 3.83 14.94
N LEU A 115 -0.31 4.38 15.52
CA LEU A 115 1.03 3.80 15.52
C LEU A 115 1.27 2.95 16.78
N GLY A 116 2.10 1.92 16.65
CA GLY A 116 2.76 1.33 17.82
C GLY A 116 3.96 2.19 18.25
N ASN A 117 4.97 1.57 18.85
CA ASN A 117 6.17 2.24 19.37
C ASN A 117 7.49 1.71 18.75
N SER A 118 7.44 0.96 17.64
CA SER A 118 8.64 0.46 16.99
C SER A 118 9.46 1.59 16.36
N ASN A 119 10.75 1.32 16.13
CA ASN A 119 11.62 2.30 15.51
C ASN A 119 11.26 2.56 14.04
N GLU A 120 10.72 1.56 13.37
CA GLU A 120 10.39 1.59 11.95
C GLU A 120 9.10 2.36 11.66
N THR A 121 8.23 2.57 12.65
CA THR A 121 6.97 3.32 12.48
C THR A 121 6.83 4.55 13.37
N ASN A 122 7.47 4.58 14.55
CA ASN A 122 7.26 5.65 15.54
C ASN A 122 8.47 5.91 16.45
N ARG A 123 9.71 5.77 15.96
CA ARG A 123 10.90 6.10 16.76
C ARG A 123 10.80 7.51 17.35
N SER A 124 11.13 7.65 18.64
CA SER A 124 11.18 8.96 19.30
C SER A 124 12.15 9.89 18.57
N SER A 125 11.69 11.10 18.25
CA SER A 125 12.45 12.10 17.48
C SER A 125 12.81 11.67 16.04
N GLY A 126 12.29 10.54 15.57
CA GLY A 126 12.46 10.07 14.20
C GLY A 126 11.60 10.87 13.23
N ASN A 127 12.13 11.20 12.05
CA ASN A 127 11.39 11.96 11.04
C ASN A 127 10.75 11.01 10.04
N PHE A 128 9.44 10.91 10.02
CA PHE A 128 8.73 9.96 9.16
C PHE A 128 8.09 10.62 7.94
N ILE A 129 7.93 9.82 6.90
CA ILE A 129 7.07 10.08 5.76
C ILE A 129 6.13 8.88 5.60
N THR A 130 4.85 9.14 5.35
CA THR A 130 3.84 8.12 5.12
C THR A 130 3.04 8.43 3.87
N TYR A 131 2.91 7.43 3.01
CA TYR A 131 2.05 7.45 1.83
C TYR A 131 0.76 6.70 2.16
N CYS A 132 -0.36 7.40 2.17
CA CYS A 132 -1.67 6.86 2.52
C CYS A 132 -2.51 6.71 1.26
N PHE A 133 -3.11 5.54 1.07
CA PHE A 133 -3.99 5.26 -0.07
C PHE A 133 -5.38 4.80 0.38
N SER A 134 -6.43 5.44 -0.12
CA SER A 134 -7.82 5.00 -0.04
C SER A 134 -8.36 4.62 -1.41
N GLU A 135 -9.36 3.74 -1.43
CA GLU A 135 -9.98 3.30 -2.68
C GLU A 135 -10.80 4.42 -3.31
N VAL A 136 -10.68 4.55 -4.63
CA VAL A 136 -11.49 5.46 -5.44
C VAL A 136 -12.14 4.64 -6.55
N ALA A 137 -13.46 4.62 -6.58
CA ALA A 137 -14.22 3.84 -7.54
C ALA A 137 -13.82 4.17 -8.98
N GLY A 138 -13.39 3.16 -9.74
CA GLY A 138 -12.91 3.31 -11.11
C GLY A 138 -11.44 3.74 -11.25
N TYR A 139 -10.73 3.97 -10.14
CA TYR A 139 -9.34 4.40 -10.15
C TYR A 139 -8.42 3.50 -9.32
N SER A 140 -8.74 3.22 -8.07
CA SER A 140 -7.89 2.41 -7.18
C SER A 140 -8.69 1.38 -6.39
N LYS A 141 -8.14 0.16 -6.25
CA LYS A 141 -8.72 -0.91 -5.43
C LYS A 141 -7.64 -1.70 -4.69
N PHE A 142 -7.91 -2.03 -3.43
CA PHE A 142 -6.98 -2.70 -2.53
C PHE A 142 -7.67 -3.88 -1.84
N GLY A 143 -7.10 -5.07 -1.96
CA GLY A 143 -7.74 -6.26 -1.41
C GLY A 143 -6.82 -7.46 -1.32
N SER A 144 -7.43 -8.63 -1.18
CA SER A 144 -6.72 -9.91 -1.18
C SER A 144 -7.38 -10.93 -2.09
N TYR A 145 -6.63 -11.98 -2.40
CA TYR A 145 -7.12 -13.18 -3.09
C TYR A 145 -6.32 -14.40 -2.64
N THR A 146 -6.93 -15.58 -2.79
CA THR A 146 -6.27 -16.87 -2.58
C THR A 146 -5.69 -17.38 -3.91
N GLY A 147 -4.42 -17.77 -3.90
CA GLY A 147 -3.79 -18.43 -5.04
C GLY A 147 -4.37 -19.83 -5.26
N ASN A 148 -4.43 -20.25 -6.52
CA ASN A 148 -4.99 -21.55 -6.90
C ASN A 148 -4.00 -22.49 -7.59
N GLY A 149 -2.76 -22.06 -7.83
CA GLY A 149 -1.71 -22.87 -8.46
C GLY A 149 -2.01 -23.27 -9.91
N ASN A 150 -2.93 -22.59 -10.60
CA ASN A 150 -3.31 -22.88 -11.98
C ASN A 150 -2.91 -21.73 -12.92
N ALA A 151 -2.38 -22.05 -14.11
CA ALA A 151 -2.04 -21.04 -15.12
C ALA A 151 -3.29 -20.31 -15.67
N ASN A 152 -4.48 -20.91 -15.60
CA ASN A 152 -5.75 -20.19 -15.71
C ASN A 152 -6.19 -19.72 -14.31
N GLY A 153 -5.38 -18.86 -13.69
CA GLY A 153 -5.38 -18.59 -12.26
C GLY A 153 -6.56 -17.76 -11.75
N THR A 154 -6.48 -17.26 -10.52
CA THR A 154 -7.56 -16.45 -9.95
C THR A 154 -7.82 -15.19 -10.79
N PHE A 155 -9.10 -14.88 -11.06
CA PHE A 155 -9.52 -13.59 -11.61
C PHE A 155 -9.87 -12.65 -10.46
N VAL A 156 -9.33 -11.43 -10.48
CA VAL A 156 -9.56 -10.42 -9.45
C VAL A 156 -10.30 -9.24 -10.08
N PHE A 157 -11.54 -9.02 -9.64
CA PHE A 157 -12.38 -7.93 -10.11
C PHE A 157 -12.05 -6.60 -9.41
N THR A 158 -11.58 -5.62 -10.18
CA THR A 158 -11.27 -4.26 -9.69
C THR A 158 -12.35 -3.24 -10.05
N GLY A 159 -13.17 -3.51 -11.06
CA GLY A 159 -14.18 -2.59 -11.57
C GLY A 159 -13.63 -1.54 -12.54
N PHE A 160 -12.37 -1.67 -12.96
CA PHE A 160 -11.70 -0.85 -13.98
C PHE A 160 -10.61 -1.67 -14.66
N ARG A 161 -10.07 -1.19 -15.78
CA ARG A 161 -8.86 -1.77 -16.39
C ARG A 161 -7.61 -1.31 -15.63
N PRO A 162 -6.87 -2.19 -14.95
CA PRO A 162 -5.64 -1.79 -14.26
C PRO A 162 -4.57 -1.33 -15.26
N ALA A 163 -3.78 -0.34 -14.83
CA ALA A 163 -2.54 0.07 -15.47
C ALA A 163 -1.31 -0.26 -14.62
N LEU A 164 -1.50 -0.42 -13.31
CA LEU A 164 -0.50 -0.88 -12.36
C LEU A 164 -1.16 -1.86 -11.38
N VAL A 165 -0.53 -3.00 -11.16
CA VAL A 165 -0.88 -3.96 -10.11
C VAL A 165 0.38 -4.32 -9.33
N ILE A 166 0.31 -4.18 -8.01
CA ILE A 166 1.36 -4.59 -7.07
C ILE A 166 0.80 -5.73 -6.22
N LEU A 167 1.51 -6.84 -6.11
CA LEU A 167 1.11 -8.05 -5.41
C LEU A 167 2.11 -8.41 -4.32
N LYS A 168 1.64 -9.05 -3.24
CA LYS A 168 2.51 -9.69 -2.27
C LYS A 168 1.89 -10.95 -1.69
N ASN A 169 2.63 -12.06 -1.73
CA ASN A 169 2.31 -13.25 -0.95
C ASN A 169 2.48 -12.93 0.54
N THR A 170 1.43 -13.18 1.32
CA THR A 170 1.39 -12.85 2.75
C THR A 170 1.65 -14.05 3.66
N ASN A 171 1.65 -15.29 3.12
CA ASN A 171 1.85 -16.51 3.91
C ASN A 171 3.19 -17.20 3.66
N THR A 172 3.91 -16.82 2.61
CA THR A 172 5.22 -17.39 2.27
C THR A 172 6.22 -16.27 1.97
N VAL A 173 7.46 -16.44 2.44
CA VAL A 173 8.60 -15.57 2.09
C VAL A 173 8.81 -15.56 0.57
N LYS A 174 8.41 -14.45 -0.07
CA LYS A 174 8.44 -14.20 -1.52
C LYS A 174 8.49 -12.70 -1.78
N HIS A 175 9.11 -12.31 -2.89
CA HIS A 175 9.24 -10.91 -3.28
C HIS A 175 7.89 -10.28 -3.64
N TRP A 176 7.84 -8.95 -3.62
CA TRP A 176 6.73 -8.18 -4.20
C TRP A 176 6.75 -8.31 -5.72
N GLY A 177 5.59 -8.42 -6.36
CA GLY A 177 5.47 -8.41 -7.82
C GLY A 177 4.81 -7.12 -8.30
N LEU A 178 5.46 -6.37 -9.18
CA LEU A 178 4.94 -5.14 -9.76
C LEU A 178 4.78 -5.28 -11.27
N PHE A 179 3.56 -5.09 -11.74
CA PHE A 179 3.16 -5.22 -13.14
C PHE A 179 2.53 -3.93 -13.60
N ASP A 180 2.96 -3.41 -14.75
CA ASP A 180 2.31 -2.26 -15.36
C ASP A 180 2.15 -2.41 -16.87
N ASN A 181 1.30 -1.58 -17.46
CA ASN A 181 0.94 -1.63 -18.87
C ASN A 181 1.83 -0.75 -19.76
N LYS A 182 2.94 -0.22 -19.23
CA LYS A 182 3.89 0.65 -19.95
C LYS A 182 5.19 -0.07 -20.24
N ARG A 183 5.64 -0.95 -19.34
CA ARG A 183 6.75 -1.88 -19.53
C ARG A 183 6.22 -3.16 -20.20
N ILE A 184 5.82 -2.97 -21.46
CA ILE A 184 5.32 -4.05 -22.31
C ILE A 184 6.53 -4.81 -22.85
N GLY A 185 6.55 -6.13 -22.63
CA GLY A 185 7.52 -7.01 -23.28
C GLY A 185 7.20 -7.28 -24.74
N PHE A 186 8.12 -7.94 -25.44
CA PHE A 186 7.78 -8.50 -26.75
C PHE A 186 6.73 -9.61 -26.56
N ASN A 187 5.65 -9.60 -27.35
CA ASN A 187 4.56 -10.60 -27.33
C ASN A 187 3.68 -10.68 -26.06
N VAL A 188 2.84 -9.66 -25.79
CA VAL A 188 1.73 -9.71 -24.80
C VAL A 188 2.19 -9.82 -23.33
N GLU A 189 3.50 -9.87 -23.08
CA GLU A 189 4.09 -9.99 -21.75
C GLU A 189 4.06 -8.65 -20.98
N ASN A 190 3.69 -8.70 -19.70
CA ASN A 190 3.86 -7.58 -18.77
C ASN A 190 5.09 -7.84 -17.89
N TYR A 191 6.12 -6.99 -17.97
CA TYR A 191 7.34 -7.19 -17.20
C TYR A 191 7.12 -7.05 -15.69
N ALA A 192 7.60 -8.04 -14.93
CA ALA A 192 7.58 -8.00 -13.48
C ALA A 192 8.82 -7.27 -12.94
N LEU A 193 8.58 -6.29 -12.09
CA LEU A 193 9.62 -5.74 -11.20
C LEU A 193 9.45 -6.31 -9.80
N PHE A 194 10.58 -6.54 -9.13
CA PHE A 194 10.64 -7.06 -7.79
C PHE A 194 11.37 -6.06 -6.88
N PRO A 195 10.65 -5.12 -6.24
CA PRO A 195 11.26 -4.08 -5.40
C PRO A 195 12.19 -4.58 -4.27
N SER A 196 12.05 -5.84 -3.88
CA SER A 196 12.87 -6.50 -2.87
C SER A 196 13.86 -7.54 -3.41
N ASP A 197 14.10 -7.55 -4.73
CA ASP A 197 15.08 -8.41 -5.41
C ASP A 197 16.08 -7.52 -6.16
N THR A 198 17.33 -7.97 -6.29
CA THR A 198 18.37 -7.29 -7.10
C THR A 198 18.39 -7.77 -8.55
N SER A 199 17.56 -8.76 -8.89
CA SER A 199 17.39 -9.30 -10.23
C SER A 199 16.73 -8.29 -11.17
N GLY A 200 17.12 -8.29 -12.46
CA GLY A 200 16.51 -7.44 -13.49
C GLY A 200 15.06 -7.85 -13.83
N ASP A 201 14.40 -7.06 -14.66
CA ASP A 201 13.02 -7.29 -15.13
C ASP A 201 12.82 -8.73 -15.63
N ASP A 202 11.76 -9.39 -15.16
CA ASP A 202 11.38 -10.73 -15.62
C ASP A 202 10.34 -10.61 -16.75
N THR A 203 10.59 -11.35 -17.82
CA THR A 203 9.81 -11.32 -19.06
C THR A 203 8.69 -12.34 -19.11
N SER A 204 8.49 -13.16 -18.07
CA SER A 204 7.45 -14.21 -18.12
C SER A 204 6.02 -13.65 -18.13
N ASP A 205 5.10 -14.34 -18.80
CA ASP A 205 3.67 -14.01 -18.76
C ASP A 205 3.05 -14.40 -17.41
N TYR A 206 2.84 -13.39 -16.56
CA TYR A 206 2.34 -13.56 -15.21
C TYR A 206 0.89 -13.15 -15.03
N ILE A 207 0.43 -12.12 -15.74
CA ILE A 207 -0.85 -11.46 -15.49
C ILE A 207 -1.38 -10.73 -16.73
N ASP A 208 -2.66 -10.97 -17.02
CA ASP A 208 -3.44 -10.19 -17.97
C ASP A 208 -4.17 -9.04 -17.27
N PHE A 209 -4.09 -7.83 -17.85
CA PHE A 209 -5.01 -6.73 -17.51
C PHE A 209 -6.26 -6.79 -18.38
N LEU A 210 -7.40 -6.98 -17.73
CA LEU A 210 -8.72 -7.06 -18.35
C LEU A 210 -9.49 -5.76 -18.14
N SER A 211 -10.61 -5.58 -18.84
CA SER A 211 -11.41 -4.34 -18.79
C SER A 211 -11.95 -3.98 -17.41
N ASN A 212 -12.02 -4.96 -16.50
CA ASN A 212 -12.64 -4.83 -15.19
C ASN A 212 -11.82 -5.47 -14.05
N GLY A 213 -10.57 -5.83 -14.30
CA GLY A 213 -9.76 -6.58 -13.36
C GLY A 213 -8.46 -7.10 -13.94
N PHE A 214 -7.90 -8.10 -13.28
CA PHE A 214 -6.74 -8.81 -13.78
C PHE A 214 -6.88 -10.32 -13.57
N LYS A 215 -6.17 -11.10 -14.38
CA LYS A 215 -6.19 -12.56 -14.36
C LYS A 215 -4.76 -13.07 -14.24
N LEU A 216 -4.51 -13.96 -13.28
CA LEU A 216 -3.21 -14.60 -13.14
C LEU A 216 -3.01 -15.64 -14.24
N ARG A 217 -1.85 -15.61 -14.89
CA ARG A 217 -1.44 -16.48 -16.02
C ARG A 217 -0.34 -17.49 -15.68
N SER A 218 0.15 -17.45 -14.45
CA SER A 218 1.26 -18.29 -14.00
C SER A 218 0.94 -19.02 -12.71
N THR A 219 1.65 -20.12 -12.48
CA THR A 219 1.67 -20.87 -11.21
C THR A 219 2.80 -20.42 -10.28
N ALA A 220 3.53 -19.35 -10.66
CA ALA A 220 4.66 -18.83 -9.90
C ALA A 220 4.28 -18.54 -8.44
N LEU A 221 5.14 -19.00 -7.52
CA LEU A 221 4.80 -19.04 -6.09
C LEU A 221 4.63 -17.66 -5.45
N PHE A 222 5.23 -16.63 -6.04
CA PHE A 222 5.16 -15.26 -5.54
C PHE A 222 3.83 -14.57 -5.86
N LEU A 223 3.01 -15.10 -6.78
CA LEU A 223 1.72 -14.52 -7.16
C LEU A 223 0.53 -15.50 -7.15
N ASN A 224 0.75 -16.83 -7.24
CA ASN A 224 -0.35 -17.80 -7.37
C ASN A 224 -0.07 -19.17 -6.73
N LYS A 225 0.72 -19.25 -5.66
CA LYS A 225 0.88 -20.50 -4.88
C LYS A 225 -0.49 -20.95 -4.35
N SER A 226 -0.85 -22.22 -4.59
CA SER A 226 -2.15 -22.76 -4.19
C SER A 226 -2.33 -22.70 -2.67
N GLY A 227 -3.46 -22.13 -2.22
CA GLY A 227 -3.81 -22.01 -0.80
C GLY A 227 -3.11 -20.87 -0.05
N ASP A 228 -2.19 -20.13 -0.69
CA ASP A 228 -1.58 -18.95 -0.09
C ASP A 228 -2.49 -17.72 -0.30
N GLU A 229 -2.50 -16.81 0.68
CA GLU A 229 -3.15 -15.51 0.61
C GLU A 229 -2.22 -14.42 0.08
N PHE A 230 -2.73 -13.63 -0.84
CA PHE A 230 -2.04 -12.51 -1.47
C PHE A 230 -2.79 -11.21 -1.21
N ILE A 231 -2.07 -10.11 -1.04
CA ILE A 231 -2.65 -8.77 -1.13
C ILE A 231 -2.33 -8.15 -2.48
N TYR A 232 -3.19 -7.25 -2.94
CA TYR A 232 -2.97 -6.48 -4.16
C TYR A 232 -3.29 -5.00 -3.98
N LEU A 233 -2.56 -4.17 -4.71
CA LEU A 233 -2.87 -2.79 -5.00
C LEU A 233 -3.05 -2.64 -6.50
N ALA A 234 -4.22 -2.20 -6.94
CA ALA A 234 -4.50 -1.96 -8.35
C ALA A 234 -4.84 -0.49 -8.59
N PHE A 235 -4.27 0.09 -9.64
CA PHE A 235 -4.52 1.46 -10.08
C PHE A 235 -4.84 1.49 -11.58
N ALA A 236 -5.81 2.31 -11.98
CA ALA A 236 -6.12 2.61 -13.37
C ALA A 236 -5.14 3.65 -13.95
N GLU A 237 -5.03 3.74 -15.28
CA GLU A 237 -4.18 4.74 -15.96
C GLU A 237 -4.66 6.18 -15.71
N SER A 238 -5.97 6.34 -15.53
CA SER A 238 -6.59 7.64 -15.32
C SER A 238 -7.86 7.50 -14.48
N PRO A 239 -8.14 8.43 -13.55
CA PRO A 239 -9.31 8.37 -12.68
C PRO A 239 -10.63 8.73 -13.39
N PHE A 240 -10.62 9.01 -14.69
CA PHE A 240 -11.83 9.45 -15.39
C PHE A 240 -12.82 8.30 -15.61
N LYS A 241 -13.87 8.32 -14.78
CA LYS A 241 -15.10 7.54 -14.91
C LYS A 241 -15.79 7.91 -16.23
N ASN A 242 -15.44 7.19 -17.30
CA ASN A 242 -15.98 7.29 -18.66
C ASN A 242 -15.54 8.55 -19.44
N ALA A 243 -14.62 8.39 -20.39
CA ALA A 243 -14.77 9.16 -21.62
C ALA A 243 -16.04 8.66 -22.30
N ARG A 244 -17.08 9.49 -22.39
CA ARG A 244 -18.23 9.18 -23.25
C ARG A 244 -17.68 9.05 -24.68
N ALA A 245 -17.70 7.83 -25.23
CA ALA A 245 -17.50 7.65 -26.65
C ALA A 245 -18.63 8.43 -27.37
N ARG A 246 -18.24 9.38 -28.22
CA ARG A 246 -19.14 10.06 -29.15
C ARG A 246 -19.16 9.30 -30.46
#